data_AF-A7MNM5-F1
#
_entry.id   AF-A7MNM5-F1
#
_cell.length_a   1.000
_cell.length_b   1.000
_cell.length_c   1.000
_cell.angle_alpha   90.00
_cell.angle_beta   90.00
_cell.angle_gamma   90.00
#
_symmetry.space_group_name_H-M   'P 1'
#
loop_
_entity.id
_entity.type
_entity.pdbx_description
1 polymer ?
#
loop_
_entity_poly.entity_id
_entity_poly.type
_entity_poly.pdbx_seq_one_letter_code
_entity_poly.pdbx_strand_id
1 'polypeptide(L)'
;MGDNMKKIMMMVVAFLLIEGCTAVQAEPVQPDVKAFQDNADECQHFAGEWDSTLPKSRQKEIEAGVDKYCTAARQQQEQLKKKYKGNHQVEQIIAEYDL
;
A
#
# COMPACT_ATOMS: atom_id res chain seq x y z
N MET A 1 5.46 56.20 -10.90
CA MET A 1 5.54 54.79 -10.46
C MET A 1 6.95 54.27 -10.79
N GLY A 2 7.90 54.25 -9.84
CA GLY A 2 9.33 54.07 -10.20
C GLY A 2 10.01 52.89 -9.52
N ASP A 3 10.31 53.03 -8.22
CA ASP A 3 11.26 52.13 -7.57
C ASP A 3 10.67 51.36 -6.39
N ASN A 4 9.83 51.99 -5.57
CA ASN A 4 9.25 51.33 -4.39
C ASN A 4 8.28 50.20 -4.78
N MET A 5 7.55 50.36 -5.88
CA MET A 5 6.63 49.34 -6.41
C MET A 5 7.38 48.13 -6.98
N LYS A 6 8.58 48.34 -7.55
CA LYS A 6 9.47 47.28 -8.03
C LYS A 6 10.12 46.51 -6.88
N LYS A 7 10.53 47.20 -5.82
CA LYS A 7 11.07 46.59 -4.59
C LYS A 7 10.01 45.77 -3.85
N ILE A 8 8.79 46.29 -3.76
CA ILE A 8 7.63 45.58 -3.20
C ILE A 8 7.30 44.35 -4.05
N MET A 9 7.28 44.50 -5.39
CA MET A 9 7.03 43.38 -6.30
C MET A 9 8.12 42.30 -6.25
N MET A 10 9.41 42.68 -6.11
CA MET A 10 10.50 41.72 -5.92
C MET A 10 10.47 41.04 -4.54
N MET A 11 10.08 41.74 -3.47
CA MET A 11 9.93 41.12 -2.14
C MET A 11 8.77 40.12 -2.09
N VAL A 12 7.66 40.41 -2.79
CA VAL A 12 6.50 39.51 -2.87
C VAL A 12 6.85 38.23 -3.66
N VAL A 13 7.61 38.34 -4.74
CA VAL A 13 8.06 37.17 -5.54
C VAL A 13 9.04 36.29 -4.76
N ALA A 14 9.91 36.88 -3.92
CA ALA A 14 10.84 36.11 -3.09
C ALA A 14 10.16 35.35 -1.94
N PHE A 15 9.03 35.85 -1.42
CA PHE A 15 8.26 35.19 -0.37
C PHE A 15 7.41 34.00 -0.88
N LEU A 16 7.06 34.00 -2.17
CA LEU A 16 6.23 32.96 -2.80
C LEU A 16 6.98 31.66 -3.16
N LEU A 17 8.32 31.61 -3.00
CA LEU A 17 9.14 30.46 -3.37
C LEU A 17 9.48 29.53 -2.18
N ILE A 18 8.88 29.76 -1.01
CA ILE A 18 9.15 28.98 0.22
C ILE A 18 8.06 27.91 0.47
N GLU A 19 7.05 27.82 -0.40
CA GLU A 19 5.99 26.81 -0.25
C GLU A 19 6.47 25.42 -0.69
N GLY A 20 6.85 24.61 0.31
CA GLY A 20 6.40 23.22 0.38
C GLY A 20 7.38 22.15 -0.10
N CYS A 21 8.40 21.86 0.69
CA CYS A 21 8.90 20.48 0.80
C CYS A 21 8.59 19.96 2.20
N THR A 22 7.30 19.73 2.48
CA THR A 22 6.93 18.82 3.57
C THR A 22 7.24 17.41 3.08
N ALA A 23 8.42 16.89 3.43
CA ALA A 23 8.70 15.48 3.30
C ALA A 23 7.73 14.73 4.23
N VAL A 24 6.65 14.17 3.67
CA VAL A 24 5.81 13.20 4.36
C VAL A 24 6.70 12.00 4.65
N GLN A 25 7.16 11.88 5.89
CA GLN A 25 7.79 10.65 6.35
C GLN A 25 6.68 9.61 6.43
N ALA A 26 6.74 8.61 5.55
CA ALA A 26 5.87 7.45 5.65
C ALA A 26 6.15 6.77 7.00
N GLU A 27 5.14 6.69 7.86
CA GLU A 27 5.25 5.93 9.11
C GLU A 27 5.63 4.48 8.76
N PRO A 28 6.55 3.85 9.52
CA PRO A 28 6.96 2.49 9.25
C PRO A 28 5.75 1.55 9.31
N VAL A 29 5.56 0.75 8.26
CA VAL A 29 4.46 -0.22 8.19
C VAL A 29 4.55 -1.16 9.39
N GLN A 30 3.42 -1.32 10.08
CA GLN A 30 3.34 -2.16 11.27
C GLN A 30 3.64 -3.61 10.89
N PRO A 31 4.40 -4.37 11.70
CA PRO A 31 4.86 -5.72 11.32
C PRO A 31 3.73 -6.69 10.95
N ASP A 32 2.56 -6.57 11.58
CA ASP A 32 1.39 -7.38 11.27
C ASP A 32 0.71 -6.99 9.96
N VAL A 33 0.70 -5.69 9.62
CA VAL A 33 0.26 -5.18 8.31
C VAL A 33 1.22 -5.66 7.22
N LYS A 34 2.54 -5.62 7.47
CA LYS A 34 3.54 -6.12 6.51
C LYS A 34 3.38 -7.63 6.27
N ALA A 35 3.19 -8.41 7.33
CA ALA A 35 2.97 -9.86 7.22
C ALA A 35 1.68 -10.21 6.46
N PHE A 36 0.64 -9.36 6.57
CA PHE A 36 -0.56 -9.48 5.74
C PHE A 36 -0.26 -9.23 4.27
N GLN A 37 0.44 -8.13 3.95
CA GLN A 37 0.81 -7.81 2.57
C GLN A 37 1.63 -8.94 1.94
N ASP A 38 2.62 -9.48 2.66
CA ASP A 38 3.44 -10.61 2.18
C ASP A 38 2.59 -11.83 1.81
N ASN A 39 1.63 -12.23 2.66
CA ASN A 39 0.76 -13.37 2.35
C ASN A 39 -0.27 -13.05 1.27
N ALA A 40 -0.75 -11.81 1.20
CA ALA A 40 -1.73 -11.38 0.21
C ALA A 40 -1.11 -11.30 -1.19
N ASP A 41 0.12 -10.78 -1.30
CA ASP A 41 0.93 -10.77 -2.53
C ASP A 41 1.17 -12.20 -3.03
N GLU A 42 1.64 -13.10 -2.17
CA GLU A 42 1.86 -14.51 -2.53
C GLU A 42 0.55 -15.21 -2.91
N CYS A 43 -0.55 -14.92 -2.19
CA CYS A 43 -1.88 -15.44 -2.54
C CYS A 43 -2.27 -15.06 -3.97
N GLN A 44 -2.19 -13.77 -4.31
CA GLN A 44 -2.55 -13.27 -5.64
C GLN A 44 -1.59 -13.80 -6.72
N HIS A 45 -0.30 -13.92 -6.40
CA HIS A 45 0.68 -14.51 -7.29
C HIS A 45 0.31 -15.95 -7.66
N PHE A 46 0.11 -16.84 -6.68
CA PHE A 46 -0.26 -18.23 -6.94
C PHE A 46 -1.66 -18.33 -7.58
N ALA A 47 -2.65 -17.59 -7.10
CA ALA A 47 -4.01 -17.63 -7.64
C ALA A 47 -4.05 -17.18 -9.12
N GLY A 48 -3.23 -16.20 -9.49
CA GLY A 48 -3.11 -15.70 -10.86
C GLY A 48 -2.41 -16.66 -11.82
N GLU A 49 -1.63 -17.62 -11.30
CA GLU A 49 -0.93 -18.61 -12.12
C GLU A 49 -1.77 -19.85 -12.45
N TRP A 50 -2.89 -20.08 -11.77
CA TRP A 50 -3.66 -21.30 -11.96
C TRP A 50 -4.24 -21.41 -13.37
N ASP A 51 -3.85 -22.46 -14.08
CA ASP A 51 -4.36 -22.77 -15.42
C ASP A 51 -4.53 -24.29 -15.63
N SER A 52 -5.65 -24.66 -16.24
CA SER A 52 -6.04 -26.06 -16.44
C SER A 52 -5.13 -26.87 -17.37
N THR A 53 -4.36 -26.19 -18.23
CA THR A 53 -3.41 -26.78 -19.19
C THR A 53 -2.05 -27.08 -18.56
N LEU A 54 -1.78 -26.56 -17.36
CA LEU A 54 -0.52 -26.81 -16.66
C LEU A 54 -0.33 -28.30 -16.32
N PRO A 55 0.92 -28.78 -16.21
CA PRO A 55 1.19 -30.10 -15.68
C PRO A 55 0.58 -30.29 -14.28
N LYS A 56 0.10 -31.50 -13.97
CA LYS A 56 -0.54 -31.80 -12.69
C LYS A 56 0.34 -31.55 -11.47
N SER A 57 1.65 -31.65 -11.61
CA SER A 57 2.60 -31.27 -10.54
C SER A 57 2.57 -29.78 -10.26
N ARG A 58 2.61 -28.94 -11.30
CA ARG A 58 2.55 -27.48 -11.14
C ARG A 58 1.20 -27.02 -10.60
N GLN A 59 0.13 -27.66 -11.06
CA GLN A 59 -1.21 -27.47 -10.49
C GLN A 59 -1.19 -27.68 -8.97
N LYS A 60 -0.76 -28.85 -8.50
CA LYS A 60 -0.72 -29.13 -7.05
C LYS A 60 0.13 -28.15 -6.25
N GLU A 61 1.22 -27.66 -6.83
CA GLU A 61 2.07 -26.66 -6.20
C GLU A 61 1.34 -25.32 -6.04
N ILE A 62 0.67 -24.87 -7.09
CA ILE A 62 -0.15 -23.65 -7.07
C ILE A 62 -1.28 -23.78 -6.05
N GLU A 63 -2.03 -24.89 -6.08
CA GLU A 63 -3.11 -25.15 -5.13
C GLU A 63 -2.62 -25.11 -3.68
N ALA A 64 -1.46 -25.70 -3.38
CA ALA A 64 -0.86 -25.67 -2.06
C ALA A 64 -0.39 -24.24 -1.67
N GLY A 65 0.13 -23.47 -2.62
CA GLY A 65 0.48 -22.07 -2.43
C GLY A 65 -0.75 -21.21 -2.09
N VAL A 66 -1.82 -21.35 -2.90
CA VAL A 66 -3.11 -20.68 -2.65
C VAL A 66 -3.66 -21.06 -1.27
N ASP A 67 -3.72 -22.36 -0.94
CA ASP A 67 -4.23 -22.81 0.35
C ASP A 67 -3.46 -22.20 1.52
N LYS A 68 -2.12 -22.21 1.45
CA LYS A 68 -1.26 -21.65 2.49
C LYS A 68 -1.41 -20.14 2.61
N TYR A 69 -1.17 -19.40 1.54
CA TYR A 69 -1.03 -17.95 1.60
C TYR A 69 -2.37 -17.24 1.64
N CYS A 70 -3.37 -17.68 0.86
CA CYS A 70 -4.69 -17.06 0.88
C CYS A 70 -5.42 -17.31 2.21
N THR A 71 -5.27 -18.49 2.82
CA THR A 71 -5.85 -18.76 4.15
C THR A 71 -5.24 -17.85 5.21
N ALA A 72 -3.91 -17.72 5.22
CA ALA A 72 -3.22 -16.83 6.15
C ALA A 72 -3.63 -15.36 5.93
N ALA A 73 -3.62 -14.89 4.67
CA ALA A 73 -3.98 -13.53 4.30
C ALA A 73 -5.42 -13.18 4.73
N ARG A 74 -6.40 -14.05 4.47
CA ARG A 74 -7.81 -13.85 4.90
C ARG A 74 -7.94 -13.76 6.42
N GLN A 75 -7.27 -14.65 7.15
CA GLN A 75 -7.29 -14.61 8.62
C GLN A 75 -6.68 -13.33 9.16
N GLN A 76 -5.54 -12.90 8.60
CA GLN A 76 -4.89 -11.65 8.96
C GLN A 76 -5.77 -10.45 8.60
N GLN A 77 -6.41 -10.45 7.42
CA GLN A 77 -7.32 -9.38 7.00
C GLN A 77 -8.42 -9.14 8.03
N GLU A 78 -9.07 -10.20 8.50
CA GLU A 78 -10.12 -10.11 9.52
C GLU A 78 -9.59 -9.65 10.89
N GLN A 79 -8.37 -10.03 11.25
CA GLN A 79 -7.72 -9.56 12.48
C GLN A 79 -7.37 -8.06 12.38
N LEU A 80 -6.82 -7.62 11.25
CA LEU A 80 -6.42 -6.25 11.01
C LEU A 80 -7.63 -5.31 10.93
N LYS A 81 -8.72 -5.71 10.25
CA LYS A 81 -9.99 -4.96 10.22
C LYS A 81 -10.53 -4.67 11.63
N LYS A 82 -10.34 -5.60 12.57
CA LYS A 82 -10.75 -5.44 13.97
C LYS A 82 -9.76 -4.57 14.75
N LYS A 83 -8.46 -4.84 14.61
CA LYS A 83 -7.39 -4.18 15.35
C LYS A 83 -7.23 -2.71 14.99
N TYR A 84 -7.35 -2.39 13.71
CA TYR A 84 -7.11 -1.06 13.14
C TYR A 84 -8.38 -0.35 12.68
N LYS A 85 -9.54 -0.72 13.23
CA LYS A 85 -10.82 -0.08 12.90
C LYS A 85 -10.74 1.44 13.06
N GLY A 86 -11.04 2.17 11.98
CA GLY A 86 -10.97 3.63 11.92
C GLY A 86 -9.58 4.19 11.61
N ASN A 87 -8.56 3.34 11.42
CA ASN A 87 -7.27 3.76 10.89
C ASN A 87 -7.33 3.72 9.35
N HIS A 88 -7.53 4.89 8.74
CA HIS A 88 -7.67 5.01 7.29
C HIS A 88 -6.49 4.46 6.50
N GLN A 89 -5.26 4.60 6.99
CA GLN A 89 -4.07 4.11 6.27
C GLN A 89 -4.07 2.58 6.18
N VAL A 90 -4.35 1.89 7.29
CA VAL A 90 -4.39 0.42 7.31
C VAL A 90 -5.61 -0.09 6.55
N GLU A 91 -6.76 0.59 6.67
CA GLU A 91 -7.96 0.23 5.90
C GLU A 91 -7.73 0.34 4.39
N GLN A 92 -7.00 1.35 3.93
CA GLN A 92 -6.61 1.48 2.52
C GLN A 92 -5.70 0.33 2.08
N ILE A 93 -4.67 0.00 2.86
CA ILE A 93 -3.77 -1.14 2.57
C ILE A 93 -4.56 -2.44 2.47
N ILE A 94 -5.51 -2.69 3.39
CA ILE A 94 -6.35 -3.89 3.38
C ILE A 94 -7.22 -3.95 2.11
N ALA A 95 -7.73 -2.79 1.66
CA ALA A 95 -8.63 -2.68 0.52
C ALA A 95 -7.93 -2.82 -0.84
N GLU A 96 -6.59 -2.76 -0.89
CA GLU A 96 -5.81 -3.02 -2.12
C GLU A 96 -5.90 -4.48 -2.58
N TYR A 97 -6.22 -5.40 -1.67
CA TYR A 97 -6.24 -6.84 -1.94
C TYR A 97 -7.67 -7.37 -2.01
N ASP A 98 -8.00 -8.05 -3.11
CA ASP A 98 -9.20 -8.86 -3.27
C ASP A 98 -8.90 -10.30 -2.83
N LEU A 99 -9.37 -10.68 -1.64
CA LEU A 99 -9.08 -11.96 -0.97
C LEU A 99 -10.34 -12.76 -0.64
#